data_AF-A0A482WEC1-F1
#
_entry.id   AF-A0A482WEC1-F1
#
_cell.length_a   1.000
_cell.length_b   1.000
_cell.length_c   1.000
_cell.angle_alpha   90.00
_cell.angle_beta   90.00
_cell.angle_gamma   90.00
#
_symmetry.space_group_name_H-M   'P 1'
#
loop_
_entity.id
_entity.type
_entity.pdbx_description
1 polymer ?
#
loop_
_entity_poly.entity_id
_entity_poly.type
_entity_poly.pdbx_seq_one_letter_code
_entity_poly.pdbx_strand_id
1 'polypeptide(L)'
;MDSLVLVPSLPGFPDAVKMEETLTIEDDEVEEVDEELIEDEEEEAELTERQETTLPIAFVKLYRIEMLERVARAHHRKQSLDEYPEVMFREFESACEQNPSCSTLKGLARVKCVRECISPSCYYQIYYQDELEEGEIDVRLNSFKGCFVRNNGRHR
;
A
#
# COMPACT_ATOMS: atom_id res chain seq x y z
N MET A 1 -49.95 -15.40 19.68
CA MET A 1 -49.57 -15.17 18.28
C MET A 1 -48.06 -15.24 18.28
N ASP A 2 -47.57 -16.46 18.37
CA ASP A 2 -46.19 -16.78 18.69
C ASP A 2 -45.47 -17.11 17.39
N SER A 3 -44.65 -16.17 16.91
CA SER A 3 -43.79 -16.40 15.76
C SER A 3 -42.55 -17.17 16.22
N LEU A 4 -42.60 -18.49 16.05
CA LEU A 4 -41.43 -19.35 16.08
C LEU A 4 -40.60 -19.11 14.82
N VAL A 5 -39.40 -18.56 14.99
CA VAL A 5 -38.41 -18.44 13.90
C VAL A 5 -37.75 -19.79 13.71
N LEU A 6 -37.92 -20.38 12.51
CA LEU A 6 -37.19 -21.57 12.06
C LEU A 6 -35.71 -21.23 11.90
N VAL A 7 -34.84 -21.98 12.58
CA VAL A 7 -33.39 -22.00 12.34
C VAL A 7 -33.11 -22.96 11.18
N PRO A 8 -32.40 -22.56 10.11
CA PRO A 8 -31.97 -23.50 9.09
C PRO A 8 -30.85 -24.40 9.62
N SER A 9 -30.97 -25.70 9.36
CA SER A 9 -29.96 -26.71 9.66
C SER A 9 -28.68 -26.47 8.88
N LEU A 10 -27.54 -26.54 9.56
CA LEU A 10 -26.19 -26.50 8.98
C LEU A 10 -25.93 -27.75 8.13
N PRO A 11 -25.32 -27.64 6.94
CA PRO A 11 -24.80 -28.80 6.23
C PRO A 11 -23.53 -29.31 6.92
N GLY A 12 -23.47 -30.62 7.13
CA GLY A 12 -22.34 -31.32 7.74
C GLY A 12 -21.05 -31.15 6.93
N PHE A 13 -19.96 -30.92 7.65
CA PHE A 13 -18.60 -30.97 7.12
C PHE A 13 -18.19 -32.45 6.99
N PRO A 14 -17.81 -32.94 5.79
CA PRO A 14 -17.06 -34.18 5.66
C PRO A 14 -15.57 -33.95 5.95
N ASP A 15 -14.91 -35.07 6.24
CA ASP A 15 -13.66 -35.22 6.97
C ASP A 15 -12.44 -34.45 6.45
N ALA A 16 -11.58 -34.10 7.40
CA ALA A 16 -10.27 -33.49 7.22
C ALA A 16 -9.33 -34.40 6.42
N VAL A 17 -9.14 -34.09 5.14
CA VAL A 17 -7.97 -34.54 4.39
C VAL A 17 -6.82 -33.61 4.76
N LYS A 18 -5.80 -34.14 5.44
CA LYS A 18 -4.51 -33.47 5.64
C LYS A 18 -3.88 -33.28 4.26
N MET A 19 -3.90 -32.05 3.75
CA MET A 19 -3.08 -31.65 2.61
C MET A 19 -1.75 -31.16 3.17
N GLU A 20 -0.71 -31.96 3.02
CA GLU A 20 0.67 -31.53 3.24
C GLU A 20 1.06 -30.67 2.04
N GLU A 21 1.18 -29.36 2.25
CA GLU A 21 1.67 -28.43 1.25
C GLU A 21 3.19 -28.37 1.37
N THR A 22 3.89 -29.02 0.43
CA THR A 22 5.35 -28.95 0.29
C THR A 22 5.66 -27.92 -0.79
N LEU A 23 6.39 -26.88 -0.42
CA LEU A 23 6.84 -25.82 -1.33
C LEU A 23 8.32 -26.08 -1.64
N THR A 24 8.61 -26.60 -2.83
CA THR A 24 9.97 -26.73 -3.35
C THR A 24 10.35 -25.45 -4.08
N ILE A 25 11.47 -24.83 -3.69
CA ILE A 25 12.07 -23.72 -4.41
C ILE A 25 13.28 -24.30 -5.16
N GLU A 26 13.20 -24.29 -6.48
CA GLU A 26 14.33 -24.54 -7.38
C GLU A 26 15.05 -23.19 -7.56
N ASP A 27 16.31 -23.10 -7.13
CA ASP A 27 17.15 -21.93 -7.39
C ASP A 27 18.12 -22.26 -8.53
N ASP A 28 18.01 -21.45 -9.59
CA ASP A 28 18.74 -21.53 -10.85
C ASP A 28 20.26 -21.37 -10.70
N GLU A 29 20.95 -22.02 -11.62
CA GLU A 29 22.41 -22.14 -11.82
C GLU A 29 23.13 -20.77 -11.92
N VAL A 30 24.32 -20.68 -11.30
CA VAL A 30 25.34 -19.68 -11.68
C VAL A 30 26.70 -20.39 -11.81
N GLU A 31 27.34 -20.13 -12.95
CA GLU A 31 28.53 -20.79 -13.49
C GLU A 31 29.83 -20.69 -12.67
N GLU A 32 30.73 -21.62 -13.03
CA GLU A 32 32.09 -21.93 -12.59
C GLU A 32 33.06 -20.73 -12.46
N VAL A 33 33.95 -20.81 -11.46
CA VAL A 33 35.32 -20.25 -11.56
C VAL A 33 36.32 -21.20 -10.91
N ASP A 34 37.44 -21.36 -11.60
CA ASP A 34 38.54 -22.33 -11.55
C ASP A 34 39.14 -22.75 -10.19
N GLU A 35 39.57 -24.01 -10.19
CA GLU A 35 40.36 -24.74 -9.20
C GLU A 35 41.75 -24.11 -8.96
N GLU A 36 42.14 -23.93 -7.71
CA GLU A 36 43.56 -23.97 -7.31
C GLU A 36 43.72 -24.85 -6.06
N LEU A 37 44.55 -25.88 -6.19
CA LEU A 37 44.81 -26.95 -5.22
C LEU A 37 45.40 -26.43 -3.91
N ILE A 38 44.88 -26.94 -2.78
CA ILE A 38 45.63 -27.09 -1.54
C ILE A 38 45.33 -28.49 -0.99
N GLU A 39 46.37 -29.34 -0.96
CA GLU A 39 46.35 -30.70 -0.43
C GLU A 39 46.42 -30.69 1.11
N ASP A 40 45.56 -31.53 1.69
CA ASP A 40 45.65 -32.25 2.97
C ASP A 40 45.88 -31.47 4.28
N GLU A 41 44.79 -31.19 5.03
CA GLU A 41 44.64 -31.61 6.44
C GLU A 41 43.13 -31.86 6.72
N GLU A 42 42.79 -33.05 7.22
CA GLU A 42 41.44 -33.39 7.67
C GLU A 42 41.03 -32.49 8.85
N GLU A 43 40.19 -31.49 8.60
CA GLU A 43 39.41 -30.83 9.64
C GLU A 43 37.93 -31.02 9.30
N GLU A 44 37.24 -31.76 10.17
CA GLU A 44 35.81 -32.05 10.05
C GLU A 44 35.04 -30.77 9.72
N ALA A 45 34.51 -30.68 8.50
CA ALA A 45 33.48 -29.73 8.19
C ALA A 45 32.25 -30.12 9.03
N GLU A 46 32.09 -29.48 10.19
CA GLU A 46 30.87 -29.49 10.98
C GLU A 46 29.76 -28.98 10.06
N LEU A 47 29.05 -29.93 9.43
CA LEU A 47 27.81 -29.69 8.73
C LEU A 47 26.92 -28.97 9.75
N THR A 48 26.72 -27.66 9.58
CA THR A 48 25.70 -26.95 10.36
C THR A 48 24.37 -27.55 9.96
N GLU A 49 23.97 -28.61 10.67
CA GLU A 49 22.65 -29.21 10.57
C GLU A 49 21.65 -28.07 10.70
N ARG A 50 20.92 -27.81 9.62
CA ARG A 50 19.81 -26.87 9.66
C ARG A 50 18.75 -27.50 10.57
N GLN A 51 18.82 -27.19 11.86
CA GLN A 51 17.88 -27.71 12.84
C GLN A 51 16.48 -27.16 12.51
N GLU A 52 15.66 -27.99 11.90
CA GLU A 52 14.24 -27.72 11.72
C GLU A 52 13.56 -27.84 13.08
N THR A 53 13.33 -26.71 13.74
CA THR A 53 12.65 -26.68 15.03
C THR A 53 11.15 -26.86 14.81
N THR A 54 10.60 -28.01 15.20
CA THR A 54 9.14 -28.23 15.21
C THR A 54 8.54 -27.53 16.43
N LEU A 55 8.05 -26.30 16.24
CA LEU A 55 7.34 -25.58 17.29
C LEU A 55 5.96 -26.23 17.56
N PRO A 56 5.51 -26.29 18.83
CA PRO A 56 4.15 -26.72 19.13
C PRO A 56 3.13 -25.87 18.37
N ILE A 57 2.04 -26.51 17.92
CA ILE A 57 0.97 -25.85 17.14
C ILE A 57 0.47 -24.57 17.84
N ALA A 58 0.42 -24.56 19.17
CA ALA A 58 0.04 -23.38 19.94
C ALA A 58 0.99 -22.19 19.74
N PHE A 59 2.31 -22.43 19.72
CA PHE A 59 3.31 -21.39 19.49
C PHE A 59 3.24 -20.82 18.08
N VAL A 60 3.10 -21.68 17.06
CA VAL A 60 2.93 -21.24 15.66
C VAL A 60 1.65 -20.41 15.51
N LYS A 61 0.55 -20.84 16.13
CA LYS A 61 -0.72 -20.09 16.12
C LYS A 61 -0.59 -18.72 16.79
N LEU A 62 0.05 -18.64 17.95
CA LEU A 62 0.27 -17.38 18.66
C LEU A 62 1.13 -16.41 17.84
N TYR A 63 2.23 -16.89 17.26
CA TYR A 63 3.07 -16.08 16.38
C TYR A 63 2.28 -15.56 15.16
N ARG A 64 1.46 -16.40 14.54
CA ARG A 64 0.58 -16.00 13.43
C ARG A 64 -0.43 -14.94 13.87
N ILE A 65 -1.04 -15.09 15.04
CA ILE A 65 -1.98 -14.10 15.59
C ILE A 65 -1.27 -12.76 15.80
N GLU A 66 -0.11 -12.74 16.45
CA GLU A 66 0.66 -11.50 16.66
C GLU A 66 1.04 -10.82 15.34
N MET A 67 1.45 -11.61 14.33
CA MET A 67 1.77 -11.09 13.01
C MET A 67 0.54 -10.51 12.32
N LEU A 68 -0.61 -11.19 12.37
CA LEU A 68 -1.87 -10.69 11.82
C LEU A 68 -2.31 -9.40 12.51
N GLU A 69 -2.12 -9.26 13.83
CA GLU A 69 -2.39 -8.03 14.54
C GLU A 69 -1.45 -6.88 14.13
N ARG A 70 -0.18 -7.18 13.86
CA ARG A 70 0.77 -6.17 13.33
C ARG A 70 0.36 -5.73 11.93
N VAL A 71 -0.01 -6.68 11.06
CA VAL A 71 -0.50 -6.39 9.70
C VAL A 71 -1.79 -5.58 9.74
N ALA A 72 -2.76 -5.98 10.58
CA ALA A 72 -4.02 -5.25 10.74
C ALA A 72 -3.78 -3.81 11.23
N ARG A 73 -2.91 -3.63 12.24
CA ARG A 73 -2.51 -2.29 12.73
C ARG A 73 -1.82 -1.47 11.64
N ALA A 74 -0.92 -2.07 10.87
CA ALA A 74 -0.24 -1.38 9.77
C ALA A 74 -1.23 -0.97 8.67
N HIS A 75 -2.18 -1.83 8.31
CA HIS A 75 -3.21 -1.54 7.33
C HIS A 75 -4.13 -0.41 7.78
N HIS A 76 -4.65 -0.46 9.02
CA HIS A 76 -5.48 0.62 9.57
C HIS A 76 -4.74 1.96 9.60
N ARG A 77 -3.46 1.97 10.00
CA ARG A 77 -2.63 3.18 9.95
C ARG A 77 -2.47 3.69 8.53
N LYS A 78 -2.14 2.82 7.57
CA LYS A 78 -2.01 3.19 6.16
C LYS A 78 -3.30 3.78 5.60
N GLN A 79 -4.43 3.12 5.83
CA GLN A 79 -5.74 3.60 5.40
C GLN A 79 -6.03 5.00 5.96
N SER A 80 -5.76 5.23 7.25
CA SER A 80 -5.96 6.56 7.86
C SER A 80 -5.01 7.64 7.31
N LEU A 81 -3.78 7.25 6.93
CA LEU A 81 -2.79 8.16 6.36
C LEU A 81 -3.11 8.53 4.92
N ASP A 82 -3.67 7.61 4.13
CA ASP A 82 -4.06 7.86 2.75
C ASP A 82 -5.39 8.65 2.68
N GLU A 83 -6.28 8.47 3.66
CA GLU A 83 -7.61 9.10 3.67
C GLU A 83 -7.56 10.60 4.02
N TYR A 84 -6.79 10.99 5.03
CA TYR A 84 -6.77 12.39 5.50
C TYR A 84 -6.32 13.40 4.43
N PRO A 85 -5.22 13.19 3.67
CA PRO A 85 -4.76 14.12 2.66
C PRO A 85 -5.74 14.28 1.49
N GLU A 86 -6.38 13.18 1.07
CA GLU A 86 -7.37 13.18 -0.02
C GLU A 86 -8.66 13.90 0.38
N VAL A 87 -9.15 13.67 1.60
CA VAL A 87 -10.33 14.38 2.12
C VAL A 87 -10.06 15.88 2.20
N MET A 88 -8.94 16.29 2.79
CA MET A 88 -8.54 17.69 2.89
C MET A 88 -8.45 18.35 1.51
N PHE A 89 -7.78 17.70 0.54
CA PHE A 89 -7.68 18.25 -0.80
C PHE A 89 -9.05 18.44 -1.45
N ARG A 90 -9.93 17.45 -1.33
CA ARG A 90 -11.29 17.50 -1.89
C ARG A 90 -12.13 18.63 -1.28
N GLU A 91 -11.99 18.90 0.00
CA GLU A 91 -12.67 20.01 0.67
C GLU A 91 -12.24 21.37 0.09
N PHE A 92 -10.92 21.57 -0.08
CA PHE A 92 -10.38 22.78 -0.71
C PHE A 92 -10.81 22.91 -2.17
N GLU A 93 -10.78 21.80 -2.92
CA GLU A 93 -11.24 21.77 -4.31
C GLU A 93 -12.71 22.20 -4.42
N SER A 94 -13.59 21.62 -3.60
CA SER A 94 -15.00 22.00 -3.54
C SER A 94 -15.21 23.47 -3.15
N ALA A 95 -14.45 23.99 -2.18
CA ALA A 95 -14.54 25.38 -1.76
C ALA A 95 -14.12 26.34 -2.90
N CYS A 96 -13.04 26.02 -3.60
CA CYS A 96 -12.54 26.81 -4.73
C CYS A 96 -13.44 26.72 -5.97
N GLU A 97 -14.06 25.57 -6.22
CA GLU A 97 -15.07 25.43 -7.29
C GLU A 97 -16.31 26.29 -7.06
N GLN A 98 -16.70 26.48 -5.80
CA GLN A 98 -17.83 27.31 -5.41
C GLN A 98 -17.49 28.80 -5.33
N ASN A 99 -16.20 29.17 -5.35
CA ASN A 99 -15.77 30.56 -5.34
C ASN A 99 -16.37 31.31 -6.56
N PRO A 100 -17.03 32.47 -6.36
CA PRO A 100 -17.61 33.26 -7.46
C PRO A 100 -16.63 33.57 -8.61
N SER A 101 -15.35 33.68 -8.29
CA SER A 101 -14.29 33.97 -9.26
C SER A 101 -14.03 32.79 -10.21
N CYS A 102 -14.14 31.55 -9.71
CA CYS A 102 -13.89 30.35 -10.51
C CYS A 102 -15.19 29.73 -11.06
N SER A 103 -16.32 29.88 -10.37
CA SER A 103 -17.59 29.27 -10.75
C SER A 103 -18.19 29.85 -12.04
N THR A 104 -17.85 31.09 -12.38
CA THR A 104 -18.23 31.76 -13.64
C THR A 104 -17.42 31.28 -14.84
N LEU A 105 -16.23 30.73 -14.61
CA LEU A 105 -15.35 30.19 -15.64
C LEU A 105 -15.79 28.79 -16.06
N LYS A 106 -15.39 28.37 -17.26
CA LYS A 106 -15.68 27.03 -17.80
C LYS A 106 -14.42 26.40 -18.38
N GLY A 107 -14.47 25.08 -18.52
CA GLY A 107 -13.39 24.30 -19.10
C GLY A 107 -12.05 24.54 -18.39
N LEU A 108 -11.00 24.68 -19.18
CA LEU A 108 -9.63 24.80 -18.70
C LEU A 108 -9.38 26.07 -17.86
N ALA A 109 -10.04 27.18 -18.17
CA ALA A 109 -9.93 28.40 -17.38
C ALA A 109 -10.45 28.19 -15.95
N ARG A 110 -11.52 27.40 -15.77
CA ARG A 110 -12.01 27.03 -14.44
C ARG A 110 -11.02 26.14 -13.71
N VAL A 111 -10.44 25.16 -14.39
CA VAL A 111 -9.42 24.27 -13.79
C VAL A 111 -8.22 25.05 -13.31
N LYS A 112 -7.66 25.95 -14.14
CA LYS A 112 -6.55 26.85 -13.76
C LYS A 112 -6.90 27.68 -12.53
N CYS A 113 -8.07 28.34 -12.54
CA CYS A 113 -8.55 29.14 -11.40
C CYS A 113 -8.66 28.32 -10.11
N VAL A 114 -9.24 27.12 -10.16
CA VAL A 114 -9.41 26.26 -8.99
C VAL A 114 -8.06 25.80 -8.44
N ARG A 115 -7.11 25.43 -9.30
CA ARG A 115 -5.77 25.01 -8.88
C ARG A 115 -4.98 26.16 -8.25
N GLU A 116 -5.02 27.34 -8.86
CA GLU A 116 -4.44 28.55 -8.27
C GLU A 116 -5.09 28.91 -6.93
N CYS A 117 -6.42 28.78 -6.82
CA CYS A 117 -7.15 29.03 -5.58
C CYS A 117 -6.76 28.05 -4.45
N ILE A 118 -6.59 26.76 -4.76
CA ILE A 118 -6.20 25.75 -3.77
C ILE A 118 -4.81 26.07 -3.19
N SER A 119 -3.85 26.38 -4.07
CA SER A 119 -2.50 26.76 -3.65
C SER A 119 -1.77 27.48 -4.78
N PRO A 120 -1.62 28.82 -4.70
CA PRO A 120 -0.91 29.57 -5.72
C PRO A 120 0.54 29.11 -5.86
N SER A 121 1.22 28.85 -4.74
CA SER A 121 2.62 28.42 -4.73
C SER A 121 2.83 27.07 -5.44
N CYS A 122 1.99 26.07 -5.16
CA CYS A 122 2.08 24.78 -5.81
C CYS A 122 1.68 24.85 -7.28
N TYR A 123 0.73 25.73 -7.64
CA TYR A 123 0.34 25.91 -9.02
C TYR A 123 1.52 26.44 -9.86
N TYR A 124 2.15 27.54 -9.42
CA TYR A 124 3.33 28.07 -10.10
C TYR A 124 4.46 27.03 -10.16
N GLN A 125 4.73 26.29 -9.08
CA GLN A 125 5.82 25.31 -9.11
C GLN A 125 5.61 24.17 -10.13
N ILE A 126 4.36 23.75 -10.36
CA ILE A 126 4.04 22.59 -11.20
C ILE A 126 3.70 22.98 -12.65
N TYR A 127 3.10 24.16 -12.84
CA TYR A 127 2.53 24.57 -14.13
C TYR A 127 3.20 25.81 -14.75
N TYR A 128 4.15 26.49 -14.08
CA TYR A 128 4.74 27.75 -14.60
C TYR A 128 5.48 27.61 -15.94
N GLN A 129 6.14 26.48 -16.19
CA GLN A 129 6.92 26.27 -17.42
C GLN A 129 6.06 25.76 -18.57
N ASP A 130 4.98 25.05 -18.27
CA ASP A 130 4.17 24.32 -19.23
C ASP A 130 2.72 24.34 -18.75
N GLU A 131 1.96 25.33 -19.21
CA GLU A 131 0.57 25.48 -18.80
C GLU A 131 -0.32 24.43 -19.46
N LEU A 132 -1.37 24.00 -18.76
CA LEU A 132 -2.37 23.09 -19.32
C LEU A 132 -2.99 23.66 -20.61
N GLU A 133 -3.06 22.81 -21.63
CA GLU A 133 -3.71 23.09 -22.93
C GLU A 133 -5.10 22.44 -23.05
N GLU A 134 -5.96 22.99 -23.89
CA GLU A 134 -7.32 22.48 -24.06
C GLU A 134 -7.30 21.13 -24.81
N GLY A 135 -7.81 20.08 -24.15
CA GLY A 135 -7.74 18.71 -24.67
C GLY A 135 -6.57 17.89 -24.13
N GLU A 136 -5.67 18.48 -23.35
CA GLU A 136 -4.61 17.77 -22.62
C GLU A 136 -5.16 17.05 -21.38
N ILE A 137 -4.58 15.89 -21.04
CA ILE A 137 -4.86 15.19 -19.79
C ILE A 137 -3.83 15.64 -18.75
N ASP A 138 -4.28 16.18 -17.62
CA ASP A 138 -3.39 16.60 -16.52
C ASP A 138 -2.80 15.41 -15.76
N VAL A 139 -1.63 14.94 -16.19
CA VAL A 139 -0.86 13.89 -15.50
C VAL A 139 -0.16 14.37 -14.22
N ARG A 140 -0.08 15.70 -14.00
CA ARG A 140 0.70 16.32 -12.92
C ARG A 140 -0.12 16.54 -11.66
N LEU A 141 -1.42 16.23 -11.70
CA LEU A 141 -2.34 16.39 -10.56
C LEU A 141 -1.83 15.74 -9.27
N ASN A 142 -1.25 14.53 -9.34
CA ASN A 142 -0.72 13.85 -8.15
C ASN A 142 0.46 14.61 -7.53
N SER A 143 1.32 15.20 -8.36
CA SER A 143 2.43 16.05 -7.91
C SER A 143 1.91 17.34 -7.26
N PHE A 144 0.85 17.93 -7.82
CA PHE A 144 0.18 19.09 -7.24
C PHE A 144 -0.43 18.77 -5.87
N LYS A 145 -1.19 17.67 -5.75
CA LYS A 145 -1.72 17.17 -4.47
C LYS A 145 -0.60 16.96 -3.44
N GLY A 146 0.50 16.32 -3.82
CA GLY A 146 1.66 16.11 -2.96
C GLY A 146 2.30 17.43 -2.47
N CYS A 147 2.42 18.43 -3.34
CA CYS A 147 2.89 19.77 -2.97
C CYS A 147 1.96 20.43 -1.94
N PHE A 148 0.64 20.40 -2.20
CA PHE A 148 -0.36 20.97 -1.31
C PHE A 148 -0.30 20.38 0.10
N VAL A 149 -0.27 19.04 0.21
CA VAL A 149 -0.22 18.34 1.50
C VAL A 149 1.05 18.72 2.27
N ARG A 150 2.20 18.79 1.59
CA ARG A 150 3.45 19.22 2.21
C ARG A 150 3.41 20.68 2.69
N ASN A 151 2.73 21.57 1.97
CA ASN A 151 2.65 22.97 2.33
C ASN A 151 1.67 23.22 3.50
N ASN A 152 0.51 22.53 3.50
CA ASN A 152 -0.48 22.63 4.57
C ASN A 152 -0.05 21.90 5.85
N GLY A 153 0.74 20.83 5.75
CA GLY A 153 1.30 20.14 6.92
C GLY A 153 2.39 20.92 7.66
N ARG A 154 2.98 21.97 7.04
CA ARG A 154 4.00 22.84 7.67
C ARG A 154 3.40 24.01 8.45
N HIS A 155 2.13 24.31 8.26
CA HIS A 155 1.43 25.42 8.90
C HIS A 155 0.69 25.01 10.18
N ARG A 156 1.09 23.88 10.80
CA ARG A 156 0.46 23.34 12.01
C ARG A 156 1.47 23.12 13.12
#